data_AF-A0A7X4DWI1-F1
#
_entry.id   AF-A0A7X4DWI1-F1
#
_cell.length_a   1.000
_cell.length_b   1.000
_cell.length_c   1.000
_cell.angle_alpha   90.00
_cell.angle_beta   90.00
_cell.angle_gamma   90.00
#
_symmetry.space_group_name_H-M   'P 1'
#
loop_
_entity.id
_entity.type
_entity.pdbx_description
1 polymer ?
#
loop_
_entity_poly.entity_id
_entity_poly.type
_entity_poly.pdbx_seq_one_letter_code
_entity_poly.pdbx_strand_id
1 'polypeptide(L)'
;YERHNRYLVPFGLLSPRYQNRDEITDALQGMLRRAGIEPEEFKGAPEEVRTTMQAAARESTEARGIDVSELNDDQMTDDYHYYIFPNITLNTHHTGVMVFRQRPHATDPNKMYFDLQNYARIPDGAEPPPRPVHTTYKHGEISIGLVLDQDSYNLPRVQKGMNSRAYKGLLINYRERRIRHMHKTIDDYIYGPDR
;
A
#
# COMPACT_ATOMS: atom_id res chain seq x y z
N TYR A 1 -5.12 -18.17 -2.48
CA TYR A 1 -5.54 -17.05 -3.33
C TYR A 1 -5.35 -17.32 -4.83
N GLU A 2 -5.03 -18.55 -5.28
CA GLU A 2 -4.85 -18.91 -6.71
C GLU A 2 -4.09 -17.85 -7.52
N ARG A 3 -4.80 -17.01 -8.29
CA ARG A 3 -4.23 -15.97 -9.15
C ARG A 3 -3.90 -14.66 -8.43
N HIS A 4 -4.50 -14.44 -7.26
CA HIS A 4 -4.36 -13.25 -6.43
C HIS A 4 -3.28 -13.46 -5.38
N ASN A 5 -2.78 -12.36 -4.81
CA ASN A 5 -1.89 -12.45 -3.66
C ASN A 5 -2.11 -11.31 -2.67
N ARG A 6 -1.71 -11.55 -1.42
CA ARG A 6 -1.79 -10.60 -0.30
C ARG A 6 -0.41 -10.39 0.30
N TYR A 7 -0.17 -9.19 0.76
CA TYR A 7 0.98 -8.79 1.56
C TYR A 7 0.47 -7.93 2.72
N LEU A 8 1.03 -8.14 3.91
CA LEU A 8 0.70 -7.36 5.10
C LEU A 8 1.93 -6.55 5.47
N VAL A 9 1.75 -5.24 5.62
CA VAL A 9 2.83 -4.34 6.08
C VAL A 9 2.52 -3.95 7.52
N PRO A 10 3.22 -4.55 8.49
CA PRO A 10 3.04 -4.16 9.87
C PRO A 10 3.65 -2.78 10.13
N PHE A 11 2.87 -1.88 10.74
CA PHE A 11 3.33 -0.56 11.18
C PHE A 11 3.62 -0.50 12.69
N GLY A 12 4.44 0.46 13.11
CA GLY A 12 4.81 0.63 14.52
C GLY A 12 5.77 -0.44 15.04
N LEU A 13 6.39 -1.23 14.15
CA LEU A 13 7.43 -2.20 14.53
C LEU A 13 8.82 -1.62 14.27
N LEU A 14 9.72 -1.84 15.22
CA LEU A 14 11.13 -1.62 15.01
C LEU A 14 11.73 -2.77 14.18
N SER A 15 12.57 -2.43 13.21
CA SER A 15 13.26 -3.43 12.40
C SER A 15 14.16 -4.31 13.29
N PRO A 16 14.13 -5.65 13.16
CA PRO A 16 15.04 -6.53 13.90
C PRO A 16 16.53 -6.31 13.61
N ARG A 17 16.85 -5.53 12.57
CA ARG A 17 18.23 -5.17 12.18
C ARG A 17 18.67 -3.81 12.72
N TYR A 18 17.77 -3.06 13.34
CA TYR A 18 18.10 -1.77 13.91
C TYR A 18 18.89 -1.99 15.20
N GLN A 19 20.05 -1.34 15.32
CA GLN A 19 21.01 -1.63 16.37
C GLN A 19 20.54 -1.11 17.73
N ASN A 20 19.91 0.07 17.77
CA ASN A 20 19.49 0.72 18.99
C ASN A 20 18.02 0.39 19.31
N ARG A 21 17.78 -0.68 20.07
CA ARG A 21 16.40 -1.16 20.32
C ARG A 21 15.61 -0.31 21.32
N ASP A 22 16.28 0.57 22.05
CA ASP A 22 15.66 1.46 23.04
C ASP A 22 15.22 2.80 22.43
N GLU A 23 15.61 3.08 21.19
CA GLU A 23 15.30 4.34 20.52
C GLU A 23 13.93 4.32 19.83
N ILE A 24 13.13 5.33 20.15
CA ILE A 24 11.94 5.67 19.38
C ILE A 24 12.39 6.50 18.17
N THR A 25 12.71 5.79 17.09
CA THR A 25 13.17 6.40 15.83
C THR A 25 12.19 7.45 15.29
N ASP A 26 12.69 8.38 14.47
CA ASP A 26 11.85 9.40 13.79
C ASP A 26 10.65 8.80 13.04
N ALA A 27 10.82 7.61 12.46
CA ALA A 27 9.74 6.90 11.78
C ALA A 27 8.62 6.49 12.77
N LEU A 28 8.98 5.96 13.94
CA LEU A 28 8.02 5.60 14.99
C LEU A 28 7.37 6.85 15.60
N GLN A 29 8.14 7.93 15.79
CA GLN A 29 7.59 9.21 16.24
C GLN A 29 6.56 9.77 15.25
N GLY A 30 6.85 9.71 13.94
CA GLY A 30 5.89 10.11 12.90
C GLY A 30 4.62 9.26 12.90
N MET A 31 4.73 7.97 13.22
CA MET A 31 3.58 7.08 13.36
C MET A 31 2.75 7.37 14.62
N LEU A 32 3.38 7.68 15.75
CA LEU A 32 2.70 8.14 16.96
C LEU A 32 1.88 9.41 16.69
N ARG A 33 2.49 10.42 16.05
CA ARG A 33 1.80 11.68 15.67
C ARG A 33 0.59 11.41 14.78
N ARG A 34 0.71 10.49 13.81
CA ARG A 34 -0.40 10.08 12.95
C ARG A 34 -1.53 9.37 13.71
N ALA A 35 -1.23 8.73 14.83
CA ALA A 35 -2.21 8.14 15.73
C ALA A 35 -2.78 9.16 16.75
N GLY A 36 -2.37 10.43 16.67
CA GLY A 36 -2.80 11.49 17.60
C GLY A 36 -2.06 11.49 18.93
N ILE A 37 -0.89 10.85 19.00
CA ILE A 37 -0.06 10.78 20.20
C ILE A 37 1.20 11.62 19.97
N GLU A 38 1.43 12.61 20.83
CA GLU A 38 2.69 13.35 20.79
C GLU A 38 3.84 12.47 21.32
N PRO A 39 4.95 12.31 20.57
CA PRO A 39 6.03 11.41 20.96
C PRO A 39 6.64 11.73 22.32
N GLU A 40 6.62 12.99 22.74
CA GLU A 40 7.12 13.47 24.02
C GLU A 40 6.23 13.03 25.20
N GLU A 41 4.96 12.72 24.95
CA GLU A 41 4.01 12.22 25.94
C GLU A 41 4.04 10.69 26.05
N PHE A 42 4.57 10.01 25.04
CA PHE A 42 4.71 8.55 25.04
C PHE A 42 5.87 8.11 25.95
N LYS A 43 5.52 7.39 27.03
CA LYS A 43 6.48 6.92 28.06
C LYS A 43 6.81 5.43 27.97
N GLY A 44 6.33 4.75 26.93
CA GLY A 44 6.56 3.31 26.74
C GLY A 44 7.89 3.02 26.03
N ALA A 45 8.24 1.73 25.96
CA ALA A 45 9.34 1.24 25.13
C ALA A 45 8.98 1.26 23.63
N PRO A 46 9.96 1.25 22.70
CA PRO A 46 9.69 1.18 21.26
C PRO A 46 8.82 -0.02 20.85
N GLU A 47 8.89 -1.12 21.60
CA GLU A 47 8.08 -2.34 21.38
C GLU A 47 6.57 -2.09 21.64
N GLU A 48 6.25 -1.13 22.52
CA GLU A 48 4.88 -0.79 22.93
C GLU A 48 4.20 0.20 21.98
N VAL A 49 4.97 0.86 21.11
CA VAL A 49 4.46 1.86 20.15
C VAL A 49 3.31 1.30 19.32
N ARG A 50 3.46 0.08 18.81
CA ARG A 50 2.42 -0.57 17.99
C ARG A 50 1.10 -0.71 18.74
N THR A 51 1.14 -1.30 19.94
CA THR A 51 -0.07 -1.55 20.73
C THR A 51 -0.75 -0.25 21.15
N THR A 52 0.03 0.78 21.51
CA THR A 52 -0.51 2.10 21.85
C THR A 52 -1.16 2.77 20.64
N MET A 53 -0.54 2.70 19.46
CA MET A 53 -1.15 3.20 18.23
C MET A 53 -2.45 2.47 17.86
N GLN A 54 -2.51 1.14 18.05
CA GLN A 54 -3.70 0.35 17.76
C GLN A 54 -4.87 0.74 18.66
N ALA A 55 -4.62 0.90 19.96
CA ALA A 55 -5.63 1.37 20.92
C ALA A 55 -6.14 2.78 20.58
N ALA A 56 -5.23 3.72 20.33
CA ALA A 56 -5.59 5.09 19.97
C ALA A 56 -6.37 5.17 18.65
N ALA A 57 -5.96 4.39 17.63
CA ALA A 57 -6.67 4.33 16.36
C ALA A 57 -8.09 3.79 16.51
N ARG A 58 -8.30 2.80 17.39
CA ARG A 58 -9.63 2.24 17.69
C ARG A 58 -10.51 3.27 18.39
N GLU A 59 -10.03 3.85 19.48
CA GLU A 59 -10.75 4.89 20.23
C GLU A 59 -11.14 6.06 19.33
N SER A 60 -10.19 6.58 18.54
CA SER A 60 -10.43 7.69 17.61
C SER A 60 -11.45 7.32 16.53
N THR A 61 -11.40 6.10 15.99
CA THR A 61 -12.33 5.67 14.94
C THR A 61 -13.75 5.50 15.48
N GLU A 62 -13.90 4.90 16.66
CA GLU A 62 -15.18 4.72 17.36
C GLU A 62 -15.78 6.07 17.78
N ALA A 63 -14.95 7.01 18.25
CA ALA A 63 -15.39 8.37 18.60
C ALA A 63 -15.96 9.14 17.39
N ARG A 64 -15.58 8.77 16.16
CA ARG A 64 -16.18 9.32 14.93
C ARG A 64 -17.48 8.61 14.53
N GLY A 65 -17.90 7.56 15.24
CA GLY A 65 -19.10 6.79 14.93
C GLY A 65 -18.88 5.69 13.88
N ILE A 66 -17.65 5.23 13.67
CA ILE A 66 -17.34 4.15 12.74
C ILE A 66 -17.13 2.86 13.53
N ASP A 67 -17.96 1.86 13.28
CA ASP A 67 -17.86 0.55 13.94
C ASP A 67 -16.64 -0.25 13.46
N VAL A 68 -15.75 -0.59 14.38
CA VAL A 68 -14.56 -1.42 14.14
C VAL A 68 -14.52 -2.65 15.04
N SER A 69 -15.65 -3.03 15.63
CA SER A 69 -15.78 -4.19 16.53
C SER A 69 -15.35 -5.51 15.89
N GLU A 70 -15.60 -5.65 14.58
CA GLU A 70 -15.21 -6.82 13.78
C GLU A 70 -13.73 -6.79 13.30
N LEU A 71 -12.99 -5.72 13.60
CA LEU A 71 -11.58 -5.59 13.20
C LEU A 71 -10.64 -6.03 14.33
N ASN A 72 -9.64 -6.83 13.99
CA ASN A 72 -8.53 -7.15 14.89
C ASN A 72 -7.53 -5.99 15.00
N ASP A 73 -6.62 -6.08 15.98
CA ASP A 73 -5.68 -4.99 16.26
C ASP A 73 -4.70 -4.72 15.11
N ASP A 74 -4.27 -5.75 14.38
CA ASP A 74 -3.42 -5.55 13.20
C ASP A 74 -4.13 -4.69 12.14
N GLN A 75 -5.43 -4.90 11.94
CA GLN A 75 -6.22 -4.10 10.99
C GLN A 75 -6.39 -2.64 11.42
N MET A 76 -6.15 -2.32 12.70
CA MET A 76 -6.21 -0.95 13.21
C MET A 76 -5.00 -0.11 12.82
N THR A 77 -3.88 -0.71 12.40
CA THR A 77 -2.68 0.06 12.03
C THR A 77 -2.07 -0.36 10.71
N ASP A 78 -2.17 -1.63 10.32
CA ASP A 78 -1.42 -2.20 9.20
C ASP A 78 -2.00 -1.84 7.83
N ASP A 79 -1.16 -1.99 6.81
CA ASP A 79 -1.61 -2.01 5.43
C ASP A 79 -1.86 -3.46 4.99
N TYR A 80 -3.13 -3.74 4.70
CA TYR A 80 -3.54 -4.97 4.05
C TYR A 80 -3.52 -4.76 2.53
N HIS A 81 -2.39 -5.11 1.94
CA HIS A 81 -2.13 -4.93 0.53
C HIS A 81 -2.57 -6.16 -0.29
N TYR A 82 -3.52 -5.98 -1.20
CA TYR A 82 -3.97 -7.04 -2.11
C TYR A 82 -3.56 -6.74 -3.54
N TYR A 83 -3.18 -7.77 -4.28
CA TYR A 83 -3.13 -7.74 -5.74
C TYR A 83 -4.17 -8.71 -6.29
N ILE A 84 -5.16 -8.14 -6.94
CA ILE A 84 -6.22 -8.84 -7.63
C ILE A 84 -5.87 -8.86 -9.12
N PHE A 85 -5.34 -10.00 -9.57
CA PHE A 85 -5.11 -10.26 -10.98
C PHE A 85 -6.33 -9.89 -11.84
N PRO A 86 -6.14 -9.21 -12.99
CA PRO A 86 -4.85 -8.96 -13.63
C PRO A 86 -4.17 -7.63 -13.28
N ASN A 87 -4.87 -6.67 -12.67
CA ASN A 87 -4.36 -5.29 -12.64
C ASN A 87 -5.01 -4.38 -11.59
N ILE A 88 -5.50 -4.95 -10.49
CA ILE A 88 -6.01 -4.17 -9.37
C ILE A 88 -5.11 -4.40 -8.17
N THR A 89 -4.65 -3.30 -7.58
CA THR A 89 -3.95 -3.31 -6.29
C THR A 89 -4.76 -2.52 -5.28
N LEU A 90 -4.89 -3.04 -4.07
CA LEU A 90 -5.61 -2.41 -2.97
C LEU A 90 -4.66 -2.21 -1.79
N ASN A 91 -4.67 -1.02 -1.20
CA ASN A 91 -4.14 -0.80 0.15
C ASN A 91 -5.34 -0.57 1.05
N THR A 92 -5.55 -1.47 2.01
CA THR A 92 -6.75 -1.50 2.84
C THR A 92 -6.39 -1.18 4.28
N HIS A 93 -7.10 -0.21 4.85
CA HIS A 93 -6.96 0.24 6.23
C HIS A 93 -8.35 0.29 6.89
N HIS A 94 -8.40 0.34 8.22
CA HIS A 94 -9.66 0.44 8.97
C HIS A 94 -10.50 1.70 8.62
N THR A 95 -9.86 2.76 8.13
CA THR A 95 -10.54 4.02 7.74
C THR A 95 -10.83 4.15 6.25
N GLY A 96 -10.38 3.24 5.39
CA GLY A 96 -10.53 3.41 3.96
C GLY A 96 -9.71 2.46 3.12
N VAL A 97 -9.86 2.59 1.80
CA VAL A 97 -9.13 1.79 0.82
C VAL A 97 -8.62 2.66 -0.32
N MET A 98 -7.37 2.46 -0.70
CA MET A 98 -6.80 2.99 -1.93
C MET A 98 -6.86 1.90 -2.99
N VAL A 99 -7.43 2.22 -4.15
CA VAL A 99 -7.53 1.32 -5.29
C VAL A 99 -6.68 1.86 -6.42
N PHE A 100 -5.71 1.07 -6.84
CA PHE A 100 -4.89 1.32 -8.01
C PHE A 100 -5.29 0.38 -9.14
N ARG A 101 -5.46 0.92 -10.35
CA ARG A 101 -5.69 0.10 -11.54
C ARG A 101 -4.72 0.47 -12.65
N GLN A 102 -3.93 -0.51 -13.10
CA GLN A 102 -3.02 -0.34 -14.24
C GLN A 102 -3.72 -0.77 -15.54
N ARG A 103 -4.01 0.16 -16.45
CA ARG A 103 -4.65 -0.14 -17.74
C ARG A 103 -3.62 -0.03 -18.87
N PRO A 104 -3.41 -1.07 -19.70
CA PRO A 104 -2.54 -0.97 -20.86
C PRO A 104 -2.95 0.18 -21.78
N HIS A 105 -1.97 0.87 -22.38
CA HIS A 105 -2.25 1.81 -23.44
C HIS A 105 -2.66 1.05 -24.72
N ALA A 106 -3.59 1.60 -25.49
CA ALA A 106 -4.22 0.90 -26.62
C ALA A 106 -3.24 0.48 -27.73
N THR A 107 -2.16 1.24 -27.92
CA THR A 107 -1.23 1.08 -29.05
C THR A 107 0.25 1.08 -28.68
N ASP A 108 0.59 1.33 -27.40
CA ASP A 108 1.98 1.52 -26.98
C ASP A 108 2.25 0.65 -25.75
N PRO A 109 2.93 -0.49 -25.89
CA PRO A 109 3.18 -1.40 -24.76
C PRO A 109 4.12 -0.82 -23.70
N ASN A 110 4.76 0.33 -23.96
CA ASN A 110 5.60 1.04 -22.99
C ASN A 110 4.82 2.09 -22.19
N LYS A 111 3.50 2.17 -22.35
CA LYS A 111 2.62 3.11 -21.66
C LYS A 111 1.46 2.40 -20.99
N MET A 112 0.96 3.02 -19.94
CA MET A 112 -0.26 2.63 -19.26
C MET A 112 -1.01 3.88 -18.78
N TYR A 113 -2.31 3.71 -18.53
CA TYR A 113 -3.05 4.60 -17.64
C TYR A 113 -2.99 4.02 -16.23
N PHE A 114 -2.81 4.90 -15.24
CA PHE A 114 -2.81 4.52 -13.83
C PHE A 114 -3.96 5.23 -13.15
N ASP A 115 -5.02 4.48 -12.83
CA ASP A 115 -6.17 5.03 -12.13
C ASP A 115 -5.92 4.94 -10.62
N LEU A 116 -6.06 6.07 -9.92
CA LEU A 116 -5.99 6.20 -8.47
C LEU A 116 -7.37 6.55 -7.92
N GLN A 117 -7.90 5.71 -7.03
CA GLN A 117 -9.19 5.96 -6.36
C GLN A 117 -9.01 5.81 -4.86
N ASN A 118 -9.36 6.85 -4.10
CA ASN A 118 -9.31 6.83 -2.64
C ASN A 118 -10.74 6.80 -2.10
N TYR A 119 -11.00 5.83 -1.23
CA TYR A 119 -12.27 5.66 -0.56
C TYR A 119 -12.06 5.85 0.94
N ALA A 120 -12.85 6.72 1.54
CA ALA A 120 -12.90 6.90 2.98
C ALA A 120 -14.13 6.17 3.52
N ARG A 121 -13.96 5.52 4.67
CA ARG A 121 -15.07 4.99 5.46
C ARG A 121 -15.75 6.14 6.20
N ILE A 122 -17.07 6.23 6.07
CA ILE A 122 -17.91 7.19 6.79
C ILE A 122 -18.74 6.47 7.85
N PRO A 123 -19.22 7.17 8.89
CA PRO A 123 -20.13 6.59 9.89
C PRO A 123 -21.42 6.07 9.25
N ASP A 124 -22.01 5.03 9.85
CA ASP A 124 -23.27 4.48 9.36
C ASP A 124 -24.39 5.53 9.46
N GLY A 125 -25.17 5.67 8.39
CA GLY A 125 -26.22 6.67 8.28
C GLY A 125 -25.74 8.11 8.03
N ALA A 126 -24.44 8.35 7.92
CA ALA A 126 -23.93 9.64 7.48
C ALA A 126 -24.24 9.87 5.99
N GLU A 127 -24.58 11.10 5.63
CA GLU A 127 -24.74 11.49 4.23
C GLU A 127 -23.37 11.38 3.51
N PRO A 128 -23.29 10.66 2.39
CA PRO A 128 -22.03 10.53 1.68
C PRO A 128 -21.58 11.89 1.13
N PRO A 129 -20.27 12.18 1.13
CA PRO A 129 -19.77 13.41 0.52
C PRO A 129 -20.08 13.39 -0.99
N PRO A 130 -20.18 14.57 -1.63
CA PRO A 130 -20.34 14.66 -3.07
C PRO A 130 -19.25 13.86 -3.79
N ARG A 131 -19.65 13.14 -4.84
CA ARG A 131 -18.70 12.35 -5.63
C ARG A 131 -17.64 13.29 -6.22
N PRO A 132 -16.33 13.03 -5.99
CA PRO A 132 -15.28 13.86 -6.57
C PRO A 132 -15.31 13.78 -8.09
N VAL A 133 -14.92 14.88 -8.73
CA VAL A 133 -14.76 14.94 -10.19
C VAL A 133 -13.59 14.05 -10.59
N HIS A 134 -13.81 13.18 -11.57
CA HIS A 134 -12.72 12.39 -12.16
C HIS A 134 -11.83 13.33 -12.99
N THR A 135 -10.58 13.46 -12.57
CA THR A 135 -9.55 14.23 -13.28
C THR A 135 -8.48 13.33 -13.88
N THR A 136 -7.85 13.78 -14.96
CA THR A 136 -6.79 13.04 -15.65
C THR A 136 -5.63 13.98 -15.92
N TYR A 137 -4.42 13.51 -15.64
CA TYR A 137 -3.18 14.27 -15.78
C TYR A 137 -2.13 13.40 -16.47
N LYS A 138 -1.18 14.05 -17.13
CA LYS A 138 0.04 13.37 -17.59
C LYS A 138 1.00 13.18 -16.42
N HIS A 139 1.85 12.16 -16.54
CA HIS A 139 2.89 11.89 -15.56
C HIS A 139 3.76 13.14 -15.32
N GLY A 140 3.87 13.56 -14.06
CA GLY A 140 4.66 14.72 -13.63
C GLY A 140 3.93 16.07 -13.63
N GLU A 141 2.68 16.14 -14.07
CA GLU A 141 1.90 17.40 -14.02
C GLU A 141 1.39 17.72 -12.60
N ILE A 142 1.08 16.69 -11.82
CA ILE A 142 0.68 16.80 -10.41
C ILE A 142 1.45 15.78 -9.57
N SER A 143 1.57 16.07 -8.28
CA SER A 143 1.95 15.06 -7.29
C SER A 143 0.74 14.18 -6.98
N ILE A 144 0.96 12.88 -6.88
CA ILE A 144 -0.02 11.90 -6.38
C ILE A 144 0.34 11.39 -4.97
N GLY A 145 1.27 12.07 -4.31
CA GLY A 145 1.80 11.75 -2.99
C GLY A 145 3.24 11.26 -3.07
N LEU A 146 4.07 11.65 -2.10
CA LEU A 146 5.52 11.47 -2.10
C LEU A 146 5.99 10.07 -2.50
N VAL A 147 5.37 9.03 -1.92
CA VAL A 147 5.74 7.63 -2.19
C VAL A 147 5.37 7.22 -3.62
N LEU A 148 4.16 7.58 -4.07
CA LEU A 148 3.71 7.25 -5.43
C LEU A 148 4.48 8.04 -6.50
N ASP A 149 4.89 9.27 -6.20
CA ASP A 149 5.76 10.06 -7.07
C ASP A 149 7.15 9.42 -7.21
N GLN A 150 7.69 8.83 -6.14
CA GLN A 150 8.94 8.07 -6.20
C GLN A 150 8.79 6.81 -7.08
N ASP A 151 7.68 6.09 -6.95
CA ASP A 151 7.38 4.94 -7.82
C ASP A 151 7.21 5.36 -9.28
N SER A 152 6.46 6.44 -9.54
CA SER A 152 6.23 6.94 -10.89
C SER A 152 7.52 7.43 -11.56
N TYR A 153 8.44 8.01 -10.78
CA TYR A 153 9.77 8.36 -11.25
C TYR A 153 10.59 7.12 -11.68
N ASN A 154 10.49 6.01 -10.95
CA ASN A 154 11.27 4.80 -11.23
C ASN A 154 10.73 3.97 -12.40
N LEU A 155 9.41 3.88 -12.57
CA LEU A 155 8.78 3.00 -13.56
C LEU A 155 9.30 3.19 -15.00
N PRO A 156 9.39 4.41 -15.57
CA PRO A 156 9.92 4.60 -16.92
C PRO A 156 11.40 4.21 -17.07
N ARG A 157 12.17 4.30 -15.98
CA ARG A 157 13.60 3.93 -15.96
C ARG A 157 13.76 2.42 -15.98
N VAL A 158 12.96 1.71 -15.19
CA VAL A 158 12.89 0.24 -15.22
C VAL A 158 12.49 -0.23 -16.62
N GLN A 159 11.44 0.36 -17.20
CA GLN A 159 10.98 0.03 -18.57
C GLN A 159 12.08 0.26 -19.62
N LYS A 160 12.82 1.38 -19.52
CA LYS A 160 13.97 1.65 -20.40
C LYS A 160 15.08 0.61 -20.23
N GLY A 161 15.36 0.19 -19.00
CA GLY A 161 16.32 -0.87 -18.70
C GLY A 161 15.92 -2.22 -19.29
N MET A 162 14.64 -2.60 -19.17
CA MET A 162 14.10 -3.85 -19.72
C MET A 162 14.11 -3.90 -21.25
N ASN A 163 14.08 -2.73 -21.92
CA ASN A 163 14.24 -2.63 -23.37
C ASN A 163 15.71 -2.68 -23.85
N SER A 164 16.69 -2.74 -22.95
CA SER A 164 18.10 -2.85 -23.33
C SER A 164 18.40 -4.19 -23.99
N ARG A 165 19.20 -4.18 -25.07
CA ARG A 165 19.72 -5.42 -25.72
C ARG A 165 20.54 -6.30 -24.77
N ALA A 166 21.09 -5.72 -23.71
CA ALA A 166 21.87 -6.46 -22.71
C ALA A 166 21.00 -7.09 -21.60
N TYR A 167 19.70 -6.79 -21.58
CA TYR A 167 18.79 -7.34 -20.57
C TYR A 167 18.50 -8.82 -20.85
N LYS A 168 18.79 -9.68 -19.86
CA LYS A 168 18.62 -11.14 -19.97
C LYS A 168 17.43 -11.68 -19.15
N GLY A 169 16.73 -10.82 -18.42
CA GLY A 169 15.67 -11.22 -17.48
C GLY A 169 15.89 -10.68 -16.05
N LEU A 170 14.88 -10.86 -15.20
CA LEU A 170 14.91 -10.46 -13.78
C LEU A 170 15.60 -11.52 -12.92
N LEU A 171 16.47 -11.09 -12.01
CA LEU A 171 16.95 -11.93 -10.91
C LEU A 171 16.04 -11.69 -9.69
N ILE A 172 15.12 -12.62 -9.47
CA ILE A 172 14.08 -12.49 -8.43
C ILE A 172 14.49 -13.32 -7.21
N ASN A 173 14.58 -12.68 -6.04
CA ASN A 173 14.91 -13.36 -4.79
C ASN A 173 13.65 -13.89 -4.04
N TYR A 174 13.85 -14.54 -2.89
CA TYR A 174 12.76 -15.16 -2.12
C TYR A 174 11.74 -14.16 -1.52
N ARG A 175 12.12 -12.88 -1.34
CA ARG A 175 11.24 -11.80 -0.86
C ARG A 175 10.34 -11.27 -1.98
N GLU A 176 10.77 -11.42 -3.23
CA GLU A 176 10.04 -10.98 -4.43
C GLU A 176 9.12 -12.07 -5.00
N ARG A 177 8.73 -13.05 -4.18
CA ARG A 177 7.88 -14.17 -4.57
C ARG A 177 6.56 -13.75 -5.23
N ARG A 178 6.01 -12.59 -4.85
CA ARG A 178 4.77 -12.03 -5.43
C ARG A 178 4.96 -11.62 -6.89
N ILE A 179 6.13 -11.09 -7.25
CA ILE A 179 6.49 -10.73 -8.63
C ILE A 179 6.59 -12.00 -9.48
N ARG A 180 7.31 -13.01 -8.98
CA ARG A 180 7.40 -14.34 -9.64
C ARG A 180 6.03 -15.00 -9.80
N HIS A 181 5.19 -14.96 -8.77
CA HIS A 181 3.83 -15.49 -8.83
C HIS A 181 2.98 -14.77 -9.88
N MET A 182 3.03 -13.43 -9.94
CA MET A 182 2.34 -12.64 -10.95
C MET A 182 2.79 -13.03 -12.36
N HIS A 183 4.10 -13.12 -12.64
CA HIS A 183 4.59 -13.52 -13.96
C HIS A 183 4.12 -14.93 -14.33
N LYS A 184 4.22 -15.91 -13.43
CA LYS A 184 3.68 -17.26 -13.69
C LYS A 184 2.17 -17.22 -13.96
N THR A 185 1.41 -16.44 -13.19
CA THR A 185 -0.05 -16.33 -13.36
C THR A 185 -0.40 -15.73 -14.72
N ILE A 186 0.36 -14.74 -15.19
CA ILE A 186 0.21 -14.15 -16.52
C ILE A 186 0.53 -15.18 -17.60
N ASP A 187 1.65 -15.90 -17.47
CA ASP A 187 2.05 -16.93 -18.44
C ASP A 187 1.01 -18.05 -18.53
N ASP A 188 0.54 -18.58 -17.39
CA ASP A 188 -0.50 -19.60 -17.33
C ASP A 188 -1.83 -19.11 -17.95
N TYR A 189 -2.16 -17.82 -17.77
CA TYR A 189 -3.36 -17.21 -18.34
C TYR A 189 -3.28 -17.03 -19.87
N ILE A 190 -2.11 -16.68 -20.40
CA ILE A 190 -1.91 -16.42 -21.83
C ILE A 190 -1.65 -17.71 -22.61
N TYR A 191 -0.83 -18.61 -22.06
CA TYR A 191 -0.30 -19.77 -22.78
C TYR A 191 -0.85 -21.12 -22.26
N GLY A 192 -1.54 -21.12 -21.12
CA GLY A 192 -1.95 -22.35 -20.43
C GLY A 192 -0.90 -22.83 -19.42
N PRO A 193 -1.28 -23.74 -18.51
CA PRO A 193 -0.47 -24.15 -17.35
C PRO A 193 0.70 -25.08 -17.68
N ASP A 194 0.75 -25.66 -18.88
CA ASP A 194 1.69 -26.72 -19.28
C ASP A 194 2.94 -26.20 -20.01
N ARG A 195 3.17 -24.87 -19.98
CA ARG A 195 4.33 -24.22 -20.60
C ARG A 195 5.46 -23.96 -19.62
#